data_AF-A0A8S0GVC8-F1
#
_entry.id   AF-A0A8S0GVC8-F1
#
_cell.length_a   1.000
_cell.length_b   1.000
_cell.length_c   1.000
_cell.angle_alpha   90.00
_cell.angle_beta   90.00
_cell.angle_gamma   90.00
#
_symmetry.space_group_name_H-M   'P 1'
#
loop_
_entity.id
_entity.type
_entity.pdbx_description
1 polymer ?
#
loop_
_entity_poly.entity_id
_entity_poly.type
_entity_poly.pdbx_seq_one_letter_code
_entity_poly.pdbx_strand_id
1 'polypeptide(L)'
;MEIPGEIKAGIDTRSLHSRAAGTLDWSIFWISGGFFLLFLVIALIDLNTLSSLIGHAFTWSTHYFGLYWQVLMLATFGASLYIGFTRLGRVRLGGVGHKPSISTFNWVSMIMCALLAGGGAFWAAAEPMMHFIAPPPYFGAVAKSDAAGVAALSQSFLHWGFMAWAVLGSLLTVVYMYLHHEKNLPLMPRTLLYPLLGERALKGRSPCSPMPRRSSRWWPAPSARWVFSACRSPSSCTRCGACRTPSWSRPW
;
A
#
# COMPACT_ATOMS: atom_id res chain seq x y z
N MET A 1 0.05 -3.90 -41.40
CA MET A 1 -0.32 -2.62 -40.75
C MET A 1 0.91 -2.16 -39.99
N GLU A 2 1.81 -1.46 -40.69
CA GLU A 2 3.08 -0.97 -40.15
C GLU A 2 2.82 0.16 -39.15
N ILE A 3 3.49 0.10 -38.01
CA ILE A 3 3.49 1.15 -37.00
C ILE A 3 4.70 2.05 -37.28
N PRO A 4 4.53 3.30 -37.74
CA PRO A 4 5.64 4.22 -37.91
C PRO A 4 5.84 5.03 -36.62
N GLY A 5 7.07 5.03 -36.11
CA GLY A 5 7.52 6.01 -35.10
C GLY A 5 8.18 5.41 -33.87
N GLU A 6 9.38 4.84 -34.02
CA GLU A 6 10.28 4.65 -32.88
C GLU A 6 10.66 6.01 -32.30
N ILE A 7 10.03 6.38 -31.17
CA ILE A 7 10.60 7.36 -30.25
C ILE A 7 11.81 6.68 -29.61
N LYS A 8 13.00 6.88 -30.19
CA LYS A 8 14.28 6.64 -29.51
C LYS A 8 14.44 7.64 -28.36
N ALA A 9 13.68 7.43 -27.29
CA ALA A 9 14.03 7.96 -25.99
C ALA A 9 15.30 7.23 -25.56
N GLY A 10 16.42 7.95 -25.56
CA GLY A 10 17.67 7.49 -24.95
C GLY A 10 17.45 7.27 -23.47
N ILE A 11 16.89 6.11 -23.11
CA ILE A 11 16.88 5.61 -21.74
C ILE A 11 18.31 5.17 -21.49
N ASP A 12 19.08 6.03 -20.83
CA ASP A 12 20.39 5.66 -20.29
C ASP A 12 20.18 4.56 -19.24
N THR A 13 20.28 3.31 -19.69
CA THR A 13 20.14 2.10 -18.88
C THR A 13 21.21 2.01 -17.79
N ARG A 14 22.33 2.75 -17.89
CA ARG A 14 23.34 2.84 -16.81
C ARG A 14 22.86 3.69 -15.64
N SER A 15 22.07 4.74 -15.90
CA SER A 15 21.48 5.58 -14.83
C SER A 15 20.37 4.88 -14.04
N LEU A 16 19.69 3.91 -14.67
CA LEU A 16 18.69 3.07 -14.00
C LEU A 16 19.36 1.99 -13.13
N HIS A 17 20.45 1.38 -13.62
CA HIS A 17 21.22 0.41 -12.83
C HIS A 17 21.90 1.05 -11.61
N SER A 18 22.41 2.29 -11.72
CA SER A 18 23.06 2.96 -10.58
C SER A 18 22.10 3.39 -9.47
N ARG A 19 20.80 3.53 -9.77
CA ARG A 19 19.76 3.87 -8.79
C ARG A 19 19.07 2.67 -8.15
N ALA A 20 19.25 1.48 -8.70
CA ALA A 20 18.62 0.23 -8.25
C ALA A 20 19.47 -0.56 -7.23
N ALA A 21 20.62 -0.04 -6.79
CA ALA A 21 21.33 -0.59 -5.64
C ALA A 21 20.62 -0.19 -4.33
N GLY A 22 19.39 -0.67 -4.15
CA GLY A 22 18.76 -0.68 -2.84
C GLY A 22 19.60 -1.59 -1.94
N THR A 23 20.16 -1.04 -0.86
CA THR A 23 20.84 -1.85 0.14
C THR A 23 19.82 -2.79 0.76
N LEU A 24 20.07 -4.11 0.68
CA LEU A 24 19.21 -5.09 1.33
C LEU A 24 19.24 -4.84 2.84
N ASP A 25 18.07 -4.61 3.45
CA ASP A 25 17.97 -4.51 4.91
C ASP A 25 18.11 -5.92 5.49
N TRP A 26 19.34 -6.25 5.87
CA TRP A 26 19.72 -7.57 6.38
C TRP A 26 18.94 -7.97 7.63
N SER A 27 18.49 -6.99 8.42
CA SER A 27 17.68 -7.27 9.61
C SER A 27 16.29 -7.76 9.22
N ILE A 28 15.64 -7.07 8.28
CA ILE A 28 14.31 -7.46 7.79
C ILE A 28 14.39 -8.80 7.05
N PHE A 29 15.46 -9.01 6.28
CA PHE A 29 15.70 -10.25 5.56
C PHE A 29 15.76 -11.46 6.51
N TRP A 30 16.55 -11.41 7.57
CA TRP A 30 16.66 -12.55 8.49
C TRP A 30 15.44 -12.74 9.38
N ILE A 31 14.78 -11.66 9.81
CA ILE A 31 13.57 -11.79 10.61
C ILE A 31 12.46 -12.45 9.79
N SER A 32 12.22 -11.95 8.57
CA SER A 32 11.12 -12.44 7.72
C SER A 32 11.47 -13.79 7.09
N GLY A 33 12.67 -13.90 6.52
CA GLY A 33 13.16 -15.12 5.87
C GLY A 33 13.40 -16.24 6.88
N GLY A 34 13.93 -15.93 8.07
CA GLY A 34 14.11 -16.90 9.14
C GLY A 34 12.79 -17.42 9.68
N PHE A 35 11.79 -16.54 9.88
CA PHE A 35 10.44 -16.96 10.26
C PHE A 35 9.81 -17.87 9.20
N PHE A 36 9.92 -17.51 7.92
CA PHE A 36 9.42 -18.32 6.81
C PHE A 36 10.12 -19.68 6.72
N LEU A 37 11.45 -19.71 6.85
CA LEU A 37 12.22 -20.95 6.82
C LEU A 37 11.89 -21.85 8.01
N LEU A 38 11.72 -21.28 9.21
CA LEU A 38 11.27 -22.02 10.38
C LEU A 38 9.89 -22.64 10.15
N PHE A 39 8.95 -21.87 9.59
CA PHE A 39 7.63 -22.36 9.24
C PHE A 39 7.70 -23.56 8.27
N LEU A 40 8.52 -23.48 7.23
CA LEU A 40 8.73 -24.57 6.27
C LEU A 40 9.34 -25.81 6.94
N VAL A 41 10.35 -25.63 7.80
CA VAL A 41 10.99 -26.74 8.51
C VAL A 41 9.99 -27.46 9.41
N ILE A 42 9.17 -26.73 10.17
CA ILE A 42 8.13 -27.34 11.02
C ILE A 42 7.11 -28.08 10.16
N ALA A 43 6.68 -27.50 9.03
CA ALA A 43 5.73 -28.13 8.12
C ALA A 43 6.25 -29.44 7.52
N LEU A 44 7.55 -29.52 7.24
CA LEU A 44 8.19 -30.73 6.69
C LEU A 44 8.37 -31.83 7.75
N ILE A 45 8.54 -31.47 9.02
CA ILE A 45 8.72 -32.43 10.11
C ILE A 45 7.37 -33.00 10.58
N ASP A 46 6.41 -32.12 10.87
CA ASP A 46 5.08 -32.52 11.37
C ASP A 46 4.00 -31.50 10.97
N LEU A 47 3.29 -31.85 9.90
CA LEU A 47 2.18 -31.06 9.38
C LEU A 47 0.97 -31.03 10.33
N ASN A 48 0.77 -32.08 11.15
CA ASN A 48 -0.38 -32.17 12.05
C ASN A 48 -0.25 -31.19 13.22
N THR A 49 0.93 -31.17 13.85
CA THR A 49 1.21 -30.21 14.93
C THR A 49 1.11 -28.77 14.41
N LEU A 50 1.66 -28.49 13.22
CA LEU A 50 1.56 -27.16 12.63
C LEU A 50 0.11 -26.75 12.36
N SER A 51 -0.69 -27.66 11.78
CA SER A 51 -2.11 -27.40 11.47
C SER A 51 -2.94 -27.15 12.73
N SER A 52 -2.68 -27.91 13.80
CA SER A 52 -3.32 -27.72 15.11
C SER A 52 -2.96 -26.36 15.72
N LEU A 53 -1.68 -25.99 15.69
CA LEU A 53 -1.21 -24.69 16.18
C LEU A 53 -1.87 -23.52 15.43
N ILE A 54 -1.91 -23.59 14.09
CA ILE A 54 -2.58 -22.58 13.25
C ILE A 54 -4.07 -22.53 13.58
N GLY A 55 -4.74 -23.67 13.71
CA GLY A 55 -6.16 -23.75 14.04
C GLY A 55 -6.50 -23.13 15.40
N HIS A 56 -5.68 -23.40 16.42
CA HIS A 56 -5.81 -22.77 17.74
C HIS A 56 -5.57 -21.26 17.68
N ALA A 57 -4.52 -20.81 17.00
CA ALA A 57 -4.23 -19.39 16.83
C ALA A 57 -5.34 -18.65 16.07
N PHE A 58 -5.89 -19.28 15.02
CA PHE A 58 -7.02 -18.75 14.25
C PHE A 58 -8.29 -18.63 15.11
N THR A 59 -8.63 -19.68 15.86
CA THR A 59 -9.79 -19.69 16.75
C THR A 59 -9.65 -18.64 17.85
N TRP A 60 -8.46 -18.53 18.45
CA TRP A 60 -8.16 -17.51 19.45
C TRP A 60 -8.30 -16.10 18.86
N SER A 61 -7.72 -15.85 17.68
CA SER A 61 -7.78 -14.56 17.00
C SER A 61 -9.21 -14.16 16.66
N THR A 62 -9.99 -15.07 16.07
CA THR A 62 -11.39 -14.81 15.71
C THR A 62 -12.29 -14.59 16.93
N HIS A 63 -12.02 -15.28 18.05
CA HIS A 63 -12.77 -15.11 19.29
C HIS A 63 -12.59 -13.70 19.89
N TYR A 64 -11.35 -13.22 20.00
CA TYR A 64 -11.06 -11.93 20.65
C TYR A 64 -11.14 -10.72 19.70
N PHE A 65 -10.68 -10.87 18.45
CA PHE A 65 -10.62 -9.77 17.49
C PHE A 65 -11.78 -9.77 16.48
N GLY A 66 -12.70 -10.75 16.53
CA GLY A 66 -13.82 -10.84 15.60
C GLY A 66 -14.73 -9.61 15.64
N LEU A 67 -15.15 -9.17 16.84
CA LEU A 67 -15.99 -7.98 16.99
C LEU A 67 -15.25 -6.71 16.54
N TYR A 68 -13.98 -6.59 16.91
CA TYR A 68 -13.13 -5.47 16.47
C TYR A 68 -13.09 -5.39 14.93
N TRP A 69 -12.88 -6.52 14.26
CA TRP A 69 -12.83 -6.56 12.80
C TRP A 69 -14.15 -6.10 12.15
N GLN A 70 -15.29 -6.56 12.68
CA GLN A 70 -16.60 -6.18 12.14
C GLN A 70 -16.87 -4.67 12.29
N VAL A 71 -16.59 -4.11 13.48
CA VAL A 71 -16.75 -2.67 13.74
C VAL A 71 -15.80 -1.86 12.86
N LEU A 72 -14.56 -2.32 12.66
CA LEU A 72 -13.59 -1.67 11.79
C LEU A 72 -14.06 -1.64 10.32
N MET A 73 -14.60 -2.74 9.80
CA MET A 73 -15.15 -2.80 8.44
C MET A 73 -16.33 -1.83 8.27
N LEU A 74 -17.25 -1.78 9.24
CA LEU A 74 -18.37 -0.83 9.21
C LEU A 74 -17.90 0.63 9.33
N ALA A 75 -16.93 0.92 10.20
CA ALA A 75 -16.40 2.26 10.39
C ALA A 75 -15.67 2.76 9.12
N THR A 76 -14.88 1.90 8.48
CA THR A 76 -14.18 2.24 7.22
C THR A 76 -15.15 2.38 6.05
N PHE A 77 -16.21 1.58 5.99
CA PHE A 77 -17.30 1.77 5.04
C PHE A 77 -17.98 3.14 5.25
N GLY A 78 -18.39 3.46 6.48
CA GLY A 78 -18.96 4.76 6.82
C GLY A 78 -18.04 5.94 6.51
N ALA A 79 -16.75 5.83 6.81
CA ALA A 79 -15.75 6.86 6.47
C ALA A 79 -15.58 7.04 4.96
N SER A 80 -15.63 5.96 4.17
CA SER A 80 -15.60 6.04 2.70
C SER A 80 -16.82 6.76 2.14
N LEU A 81 -18.02 6.43 2.64
CA LEU A 81 -19.25 7.13 2.26
C LEU A 81 -19.19 8.60 2.64
N TYR A 82 -18.72 8.91 3.86
CA TYR A 82 -18.54 10.29 4.31
C TYR A 82 -17.62 11.07 3.38
N ILE A 83 -16.46 10.53 3.01
CA ILE A 83 -15.55 11.20 2.06
C ILE A 83 -16.23 11.35 0.69
N GLY A 84 -16.88 10.29 0.19
CA GLY A 84 -17.51 10.29 -1.13
C GLY A 84 -18.65 11.29 -1.29
N PHE A 85 -19.51 11.43 -0.27
CA PHE A 85 -20.69 12.30 -0.32
C PHE A 85 -20.43 13.74 0.16
N THR A 86 -19.31 14.00 0.83
CA THR A 86 -18.97 15.35 1.30
C THR A 86 -18.09 16.11 0.31
N ARG A 87 -17.72 17.35 0.68
CA ARG A 87 -16.80 18.19 -0.08
C ARG A 87 -15.41 17.54 -0.26
N LEU A 88 -15.05 16.58 0.60
CA LEU A 88 -13.78 15.87 0.53
C LEU A 88 -13.65 15.04 -0.75
N GLY A 89 -14.74 14.44 -1.25
CA GLY A 89 -14.74 13.67 -2.50
C GLY A 89 -14.52 14.51 -3.76
N ARG A 90 -14.62 15.85 -3.66
CA ARG A 90 -14.34 16.78 -4.76
C ARG A 90 -12.87 17.19 -4.84
N VAL A 91 -12.06 16.82 -3.84
CA VAL A 91 -10.64 17.15 -3.80
C VAL A 91 -9.90 16.28 -4.80
N ARG A 92 -9.18 16.91 -5.74
CA ARG A 92 -8.31 16.20 -6.67
C ARG A 92 -6.95 15.95 -6.01
N LEU A 93 -6.58 14.67 -5.91
CA LEU A 93 -5.30 14.23 -5.36
C LEU A 93 -4.20 14.34 -6.44
N GLY A 94 -3.04 14.88 -6.09
CA GLY A 94 -1.94 15.12 -7.03
C GLY A 94 -1.66 16.61 -7.33
N GLY A 95 -2.19 17.52 -6.51
CA GLY A 95 -2.01 18.97 -6.65
C GLY A 95 -2.99 19.68 -7.60
N VAL A 96 -3.00 21.01 -7.49
CA VAL A 96 -3.91 21.88 -8.25
C VAL A 96 -3.56 21.85 -9.73
N GLY A 97 -4.56 21.56 -10.59
CA GLY A 97 -4.40 21.57 -12.04
C GLY A 97 -3.82 20.30 -12.66
N HIS A 98 -3.48 19.29 -11.85
CA HIS A 98 -3.04 17.99 -12.40
C HIS A 98 -4.21 17.29 -13.10
N LYS A 99 -3.92 16.70 -14.27
CA LYS A 99 -4.86 15.85 -15.00
C LYS A 99 -4.48 14.37 -14.76
N PRO A 100 -5.45 13.44 -14.81
CA PRO A 100 -5.14 12.02 -14.75
C PRO A 100 -4.11 11.64 -15.82
N SER A 101 -3.06 10.91 -15.44
CA SER A 101 -2.02 10.42 -16.36
C SER A 101 -2.50 9.22 -17.19
N ILE A 102 -3.53 8.52 -16.71
CA ILE A 102 -4.11 7.32 -17.32
C ILE A 102 -5.56 7.63 -17.69
N SER A 103 -5.99 7.20 -18.87
CA SER A 103 -7.39 7.33 -19.30
C SER A 103 -8.31 6.50 -18.38
N THR A 104 -9.56 6.92 -18.25
CA THR A 104 -10.53 6.22 -17.38
C THR A 104 -10.71 4.76 -17.79
N PHE A 105 -10.74 4.46 -19.10
CA PHE A 105 -10.85 3.09 -19.59
C PHE A 105 -9.65 2.24 -19.19
N ASN A 106 -8.43 2.76 -19.36
CA ASN A 106 -7.22 2.04 -18.98
C ASN A 106 -7.14 1.84 -17.47
N TRP A 107 -7.52 2.84 -16.68
CA TRP A 107 -7.55 2.75 -15.22
C TRP A 107 -8.54 1.69 -14.73
N VAL A 108 -9.77 1.66 -15.26
CA VAL A 108 -10.75 0.61 -14.92
C VAL A 108 -10.24 -0.76 -15.35
N SER A 109 -9.62 -0.86 -16.54
CA SER A 109 -9.07 -2.12 -17.04
C SER A 109 -7.95 -2.66 -16.14
N MET A 110 -7.07 -1.79 -15.64
CA MET A 110 -6.03 -2.16 -14.68
C MET A 110 -6.63 -2.69 -13.37
N ILE A 111 -7.69 -2.06 -12.85
CA ILE A 111 -8.39 -2.53 -11.65
C ILE A 111 -9.01 -3.91 -11.89
N MET A 112 -9.73 -4.08 -13.00
CA MET A 112 -10.38 -5.36 -13.33
C MET A 112 -9.36 -6.50 -13.49
N CYS A 113 -8.23 -6.24 -14.15
CA CYS A 113 -7.17 -7.22 -14.32
C CYS A 113 -6.53 -7.61 -12.97
N ALA A 114 -6.26 -6.62 -12.10
CA ALA A 114 -5.71 -6.86 -10.77
C ALA A 114 -6.63 -7.74 -9.89
N LEU A 115 -7.94 -7.54 -9.98
CA LEU A 115 -8.92 -8.34 -9.22
C LEU A 115 -8.96 -9.81 -9.63
N LEU A 116 -8.86 -10.08 -10.94
CA LEU A 116 -8.84 -11.45 -11.46
C LEU A 116 -7.61 -12.21 -10.95
N ALA A 117 -6.45 -11.54 -10.88
CA ALA A 117 -5.19 -12.14 -10.43
C ALA A 117 -5.13 -12.40 -8.92
N GLY A 118 -5.83 -11.60 -8.10
CA GLY A 118 -5.77 -11.68 -6.63
C GLY A 118 -6.49 -12.88 -5.98
N GLY A 119 -6.90 -13.89 -6.76
CA GLY A 119 -7.67 -15.05 -6.28
C GLY A 119 -9.19 -14.87 -6.33
N GLY A 120 -9.68 -13.75 -6.89
CA GLY A 120 -11.11 -13.50 -7.06
C GLY A 120 -11.81 -14.58 -7.89
N ALA A 121 -11.14 -15.13 -8.92
CA ALA A 121 -11.70 -16.22 -9.72
C ALA A 121 -11.95 -17.51 -8.93
N PHE A 122 -11.09 -17.82 -7.94
CA PHE A 122 -11.24 -19.01 -7.11
C PHE A 122 -12.39 -18.82 -6.10
N TRP A 123 -12.36 -17.72 -5.34
CA TRP A 123 -13.33 -17.48 -4.28
C TRP A 123 -14.72 -17.12 -4.80
N ALA A 124 -14.84 -16.57 -6.01
CA ALA A 124 -16.13 -16.27 -6.64
C ALA A 124 -17.03 -17.50 -6.76
N ALA A 125 -16.47 -18.69 -6.99
CA ALA A 125 -17.22 -19.93 -7.03
C ALA A 125 -17.18 -20.69 -5.68
N ALA A 126 -16.01 -20.72 -5.02
CA ALA A 126 -15.82 -21.50 -3.82
C ALA A 126 -16.64 -20.99 -2.63
N GLU A 127 -16.68 -19.68 -2.40
CA GLU A 127 -17.32 -19.14 -1.20
C GLU A 127 -18.85 -19.29 -1.20
N PRO A 128 -19.58 -18.94 -2.28
CA PRO A 128 -21.02 -19.18 -2.32
C PRO A 128 -21.35 -20.66 -2.21
N MET A 129 -20.54 -21.55 -2.80
CA MET A 129 -20.74 -23.00 -2.68
C MET A 129 -20.57 -23.48 -1.24
N MET A 130 -19.54 -23.01 -0.53
CA MET A 130 -19.36 -23.34 0.89
C MET A 130 -20.52 -22.83 1.74
N HIS A 131 -20.98 -21.60 1.52
CA HIS A 131 -22.14 -21.07 2.23
C HIS A 131 -23.46 -21.75 1.84
N PHE A 132 -23.57 -22.33 0.65
CA PHE A 132 -24.75 -23.11 0.27
C PHE A 132 -24.83 -24.45 1.01
N ILE A 133 -23.69 -25.10 1.22
CA ILE A 133 -23.57 -26.37 1.94
C ILE A 133 -23.63 -26.16 3.46
N ALA A 134 -23.05 -25.06 3.96
CA ALA A 134 -23.07 -24.66 5.36
C ALA A 134 -23.54 -23.19 5.47
N PRO A 135 -24.87 -22.96 5.48
CA PRO A 135 -25.44 -21.62 5.53
C PRO A 135 -24.97 -20.81 6.73
N PRO A 136 -24.70 -19.50 6.54
CA PRO A 136 -24.38 -18.64 7.66
C PRO A 136 -25.52 -18.65 8.70
N PRO A 137 -25.21 -18.78 10.00
CA PRO A 137 -26.20 -19.13 11.03
C PRO A 137 -27.28 -18.06 11.23
N TYR A 138 -27.01 -16.80 10.92
CA TYR A 138 -27.95 -15.69 11.07
C TYR A 138 -29.07 -15.67 10.02
N PHE A 139 -28.97 -16.47 8.95
CA PHE A 139 -30.05 -16.61 7.96
C PHE A 139 -31.06 -17.72 8.30
N GLY A 140 -30.74 -18.64 9.22
CA GLY A 140 -31.62 -19.75 9.60
C GLY A 140 -32.00 -20.71 8.45
N ALA A 141 -31.27 -20.69 7.34
CA ALA A 141 -31.57 -21.49 6.16
C ALA A 141 -31.09 -22.94 6.32
N VAL A 142 -31.89 -23.90 5.83
CA VAL A 142 -31.50 -25.32 5.76
C VAL A 142 -30.48 -25.48 4.64
N ALA A 143 -29.39 -26.19 4.91
CA ALA A 143 -28.34 -26.48 3.94
C ALA A 143 -28.90 -27.03 2.62
N LYS A 144 -28.35 -26.56 1.49
CA LYS A 144 -28.73 -26.96 0.12
C LYS A 144 -30.19 -26.69 -0.28
N SER A 145 -30.90 -25.84 0.45
CA SER A 145 -32.24 -25.36 0.06
C SER A 145 -32.17 -24.12 -0.83
N ASP A 146 -33.24 -23.78 -1.52
CA ASP A 146 -33.32 -22.54 -2.32
C ASP A 146 -33.03 -21.30 -1.45
N ALA A 147 -33.52 -21.29 -0.20
CA ALA A 147 -33.24 -20.23 0.76
C ALA A 147 -31.74 -20.13 1.13
N ALA A 148 -31.03 -21.26 1.18
CA ALA A 148 -29.58 -21.28 1.38
C ALA A 148 -28.82 -20.68 0.19
N GLY A 149 -29.36 -20.76 -1.04
CA GLY A 149 -28.77 -20.12 -2.21
C GLY A 149 -28.75 -18.60 -2.08
N VAL A 150 -29.86 -18.01 -1.63
CA VAL A 150 -29.96 -16.56 -1.37
C VAL A 150 -29.04 -16.14 -0.23
N ALA A 151 -29.04 -16.90 0.88
CA ALA A 151 -28.16 -16.66 2.02
C ALA A 151 -26.67 -16.69 1.63
N ALA A 152 -26.27 -17.67 0.83
CA ALA A 152 -24.91 -17.86 0.38
C ALA A 152 -24.41 -16.69 -0.48
N LEU A 153 -25.19 -16.32 -1.52
CA LEU A 153 -24.85 -15.19 -2.38
C LEU A 153 -24.84 -13.87 -1.61
N SER A 154 -25.80 -13.67 -0.70
CA SER A 154 -25.85 -12.46 0.13
C SER A 154 -24.59 -12.28 0.97
N GLN A 155 -24.09 -13.36 1.59
CA GLN A 155 -22.87 -13.30 2.38
C GLN A 155 -21.63 -13.07 1.52
N SER A 156 -21.52 -13.75 0.38
CA SER A 156 -20.39 -13.53 -0.51
C SER A 156 -20.38 -12.12 -1.11
N PHE A 157 -21.53 -11.54 -1.46
CA PHE A 157 -21.59 -10.14 -1.86
C PHE A 157 -21.24 -9.18 -0.72
N LEU A 158 -21.52 -9.53 0.53
CA LEU A 158 -21.09 -8.73 1.67
C LEU A 158 -19.56 -8.71 1.80
N HIS A 159 -18.90 -9.88 1.66
CA HIS A 159 -17.45 -10.01 1.77
C HIS A 159 -16.68 -9.36 0.61
N TRP A 160 -17.18 -9.47 -0.62
CA TRP A 160 -16.50 -8.97 -1.83
C TRP A 160 -17.08 -7.66 -2.38
N GLY A 161 -18.13 -7.14 -1.75
CA GLY A 161 -18.80 -5.92 -2.14
C GLY A 161 -18.21 -4.67 -1.48
N PHE A 162 -19.07 -3.69 -1.22
CA PHE A 162 -18.63 -2.34 -0.90
C PHE A 162 -17.75 -2.20 0.34
N MET A 163 -17.89 -3.07 1.34
CA MET A 163 -17.09 -2.97 2.57
C MET A 163 -15.61 -3.31 2.34
N ALA A 164 -15.31 -4.37 1.58
CA ALA A 164 -13.92 -4.70 1.23
C ALA A 164 -13.29 -3.61 0.35
N TRP A 165 -14.06 -3.07 -0.59
CA TRP A 165 -13.64 -1.96 -1.42
C TRP A 165 -13.42 -0.66 -0.63
N ALA A 166 -14.21 -0.43 0.41
CA ALA A 166 -14.09 0.77 1.23
C ALA A 166 -12.75 0.85 1.97
N VAL A 167 -12.29 -0.27 2.55
CA VAL A 167 -11.04 -0.29 3.30
C VAL A 167 -9.82 -0.34 2.38
N LEU A 168 -9.78 -1.24 1.39
CA LEU A 168 -8.61 -1.45 0.53
C LEU A 168 -8.59 -0.55 -0.71
N GLY A 169 -9.72 -0.46 -1.41
CA GLY A 169 -9.81 0.20 -2.71
C GLY A 169 -9.89 1.71 -2.62
N SER A 170 -10.68 2.25 -1.70
CA SER A 170 -10.87 3.70 -1.53
C SER A 170 -9.98 4.30 -0.44
N LEU A 171 -10.20 3.97 0.84
CA LEU A 171 -9.53 4.69 1.94
C LEU A 171 -8.03 4.56 1.91
N LEU A 172 -7.52 3.33 1.78
CA LEU A 172 -6.08 3.09 1.71
C LEU A 172 -5.44 3.85 0.54
N THR A 173 -6.09 3.82 -0.64
CA THR A 173 -5.65 4.56 -1.82
C THR A 173 -5.65 6.07 -1.59
N VAL A 174 -6.71 6.64 -1.02
CA VAL A 174 -6.79 8.08 -0.70
C VAL A 174 -5.67 8.49 0.25
N VAL A 175 -5.43 7.70 1.32
CA VAL A 175 -4.36 7.97 2.29
C VAL A 175 -2.98 7.90 1.62
N TYR A 176 -2.71 6.87 0.82
CA TYR A 176 -1.43 6.75 0.13
C TYR A 176 -1.21 7.85 -0.90
N MET A 177 -2.23 8.18 -1.69
CA MET A 177 -2.15 9.25 -2.67
C MET A 177 -1.86 10.59 -1.98
N TYR A 178 -2.51 10.88 -0.86
CA TYR A 178 -2.23 12.07 -0.07
C TYR A 178 -0.80 12.07 0.47
N LEU A 179 -0.36 10.99 1.12
CA LEU A 179 0.98 10.92 1.73
C LEU A 179 2.10 10.96 0.68
N HIS A 180 1.90 10.31 -0.46
CA HIS A 180 2.90 10.26 -1.51
C HIS A 180 2.92 11.54 -2.36
N HIS A 181 1.78 11.98 -2.88
CA HIS A 181 1.74 13.09 -3.83
C HIS A 181 1.69 14.46 -3.14
N GLU A 182 0.97 14.61 -2.02
CA GLU A 182 0.87 15.90 -1.33
C GLU A 182 2.00 16.08 -0.31
N LYS A 183 2.36 15.03 0.43
CA LYS A 183 3.44 15.07 1.45
C LYS A 183 4.81 14.63 0.93
N ASN A 184 4.92 14.19 -0.32
CA ASN A 184 6.18 13.74 -0.94
C ASN A 184 6.90 12.64 -0.13
N LEU A 185 6.12 11.79 0.54
CA LEU A 185 6.66 10.68 1.31
C LEU A 185 6.87 9.45 0.43
N PRO A 186 7.86 8.61 0.74
CA PRO A 186 8.08 7.36 0.01
C PRO A 186 6.89 6.40 0.14
N LEU A 187 6.58 5.66 -0.93
CA LEU A 187 5.58 4.59 -0.93
C LEU A 187 6.11 3.35 -0.20
N MET A 188 5.95 3.33 1.12
CA MET A 188 6.28 2.18 1.95
C MET A 188 5.11 1.88 2.90
N PRO A 189 4.90 0.61 3.32
CA PRO A 189 3.89 0.25 4.33
C PRO A 189 3.95 1.12 5.59
N ARG A 190 5.17 1.37 6.10
CA ARG A 190 5.41 2.21 7.29
C ARG A 190 4.95 3.67 7.14
N THR A 191 4.81 4.18 5.93
CA THR A 191 4.36 5.55 5.67
C THR A 191 2.93 5.79 6.17
N LEU A 192 2.09 4.75 6.25
CA LEU A 192 0.75 4.84 6.82
C LEU A 192 0.75 5.22 8.31
N LEU A 193 1.85 4.99 9.02
CA LEU A 193 2.00 5.37 10.43
C LEU A 193 2.45 6.83 10.60
N TYR A 194 2.76 7.54 9.51
CA TYR A 194 3.22 8.92 9.55
C TYR A 194 2.24 9.88 10.27
N PRO A 195 0.91 9.79 10.11
CA PRO A 195 -0.02 10.66 10.85
C PRO A 195 0.05 10.49 12.38
N LEU A 196 0.46 9.32 12.88
CA LEU A 196 0.53 9.02 14.31
C LEU A 196 1.93 9.23 14.89
N LEU A 197 2.96 8.81 14.15
CA LEU A 197 4.35 8.78 14.62
C LEU A 197 5.24 9.87 14.00
N GLY A 198 4.72 10.63 13.03
CA GLY A 198 5.46 11.66 12.30
C GLY A 198 6.70 11.11 11.60
N GLU A 199 7.79 11.88 11.63
CA GLU A 199 9.07 11.47 11.03
C GLU A 199 9.68 10.20 11.65
N ARG A 200 9.27 9.82 12.87
CA ARG A 200 9.76 8.59 13.51
C ARG A 200 9.34 7.34 12.72
N ALA A 201 8.20 7.38 12.02
CA ALA A 201 7.77 6.28 11.15
C ALA A 201 8.72 6.06 9.96
N LEU A 202 9.45 7.10 9.54
CA LEU A 202 10.33 7.07 8.37
C LEU A 202 11.76 6.69 8.73
N LYS A 203 12.16 6.95 9.98
CA LYS A 203 13.48 6.59 10.53
C LYS A 203 13.44 5.13 11.01
N GLY A 204 13.60 4.20 10.08
CA GLY A 204 13.95 2.82 10.43
C GLY A 204 15.33 2.75 11.08
N ARG A 205 15.65 1.62 11.72
CA ARG A 205 16.99 1.35 12.29
C ARG A 205 18.09 1.23 11.21
N SER A 206 17.72 1.32 9.93
CA SER A 206 18.63 1.40 8.78
C SER A 206 19.14 2.84 8.59
N PRO A 207 20.46 3.07 8.60
CA PRO A 207 21.03 4.40 8.46
C PRO A 207 20.85 4.89 7.01
N CYS A 208 20.29 6.10 6.87
CA CYS A 208 20.35 6.92 5.66
C CYS A 208 19.89 6.26 4.34
N SER A 209 18.58 6.29 4.07
CA SER A 209 18.16 6.60 2.69
C SER A 209 18.03 8.12 2.56
N PRO A 210 18.84 8.81 1.75
CA PRO A 210 18.63 10.23 1.50
C PRO A 210 17.25 10.43 0.88
N MET A 211 16.47 11.39 1.39
CA MET A 211 15.31 11.89 0.64
C MET A 211 15.81 12.36 -0.74
N PRO A 212 15.12 12.03 -1.85
CA PRO A 212 15.47 12.56 -3.14
C PRO A 212 15.45 14.10 -3.07
N ARG A 213 16.61 14.74 -3.20
CA ARG A 213 16.66 16.20 -3.40
C ARG A 213 15.91 16.51 -4.69
N ARG A 214 14.90 17.37 -4.57
CA ARG A 214 14.19 18.00 -5.70
C ARG A 214 15.23 18.57 -6.67
N SER A 215 15.44 17.93 -7.82
CA SER A 215 16.18 18.57 -8.90
C SER A 215 15.25 19.63 -9.49
N SER A 216 15.54 20.89 -9.19
CA SER A 216 14.82 22.06 -9.70
C SER A 216 15.03 22.30 -11.21
N ARG A 217 15.41 21.27 -11.98
CA ARG A 217 15.82 21.41 -13.38
C ARG A 217 14.66 21.30 -14.38
N TRP A 218 13.48 20.87 -13.94
CA TRP A 218 12.36 20.54 -14.85
C TRP A 218 11.04 21.28 -14.58
N TRP A 219 11.04 22.32 -13.75
CA TRP A 219 9.85 23.16 -13.53
C TRP A 219 10.19 24.63 -13.75
N PRO A 220 9.49 25.36 -14.66
CA PRO A 220 9.61 26.81 -14.70
C PRO A 220 9.12 27.38 -13.36
N ALA A 221 9.94 28.24 -12.77
CA ALA A 221 9.68 28.85 -11.48
C ALA A 221 8.39 29.69 -11.50
N PRO A 222 7.45 29.53 -10.55
CA PRO A 222 6.58 30.63 -10.18
C PRO A 222 7.40 31.57 -9.28
N SER A 223 7.48 32.82 -9.69
CA SER A 223 8.03 33.92 -8.90
C SER A 223 7.29 34.07 -7.57
N ALA A 224 7.79 33.46 -6.50
CA ALA A 224 7.37 33.80 -5.14
C ALA A 224 8.51 33.49 -4.17
N ARG A 225 9.09 34.58 -3.68
CA ARG A 225 10.16 34.68 -2.71
C ARG A 225 9.63 34.17 -1.36
N TRP A 226 10.04 32.98 -0.93
CA TRP A 226 9.90 32.54 0.47
C TRP A 226 11.28 32.12 0.99
N VAL A 227 11.78 32.94 1.91
CA VAL A 227 13.01 32.77 2.67
C VAL A 227 12.85 31.56 3.58
N PHE A 228 13.60 30.47 3.35
CA PHE A 228 13.78 29.42 4.34
C PHE A 228 14.97 29.78 5.24
N SER A 229 14.68 30.11 6.51
CA SER A 229 15.67 30.15 7.58
C SER A 229 16.15 28.72 7.87
N ALA A 230 17.35 28.37 7.44
CA ALA A 230 18.00 27.12 7.80
C ALA A 230 18.41 27.13 9.28
N CYS A 231 18.17 25.99 9.96
CA CYS A 231 18.59 25.70 11.33
C CYS A 231 20.07 26.08 11.58
N ARG A 232 20.28 26.92 12.61
CA ARG A 232 21.56 27.12 13.28
C ARG A 232 21.74 26.03 14.33
N SER A 233 22.69 25.12 14.17
CA SER A 233 23.51 24.59 15.26
C SER A 233 24.61 23.68 14.69
N PRO A 234 25.91 23.95 14.91
CA PRO A 234 27.02 23.21 14.28
C PRO A 234 27.47 21.91 15.00
N SER A 235 26.80 21.42 16.04
CA SER A 235 27.45 20.46 16.97
C SER A 235 27.32 18.96 16.66
N SER A 236 26.70 18.53 15.55
CA SER A 236 26.49 17.09 15.27
C SER A 236 27.18 16.55 14.00
N CYS A 237 28.11 17.28 13.40
CA CYS A 237 28.79 16.90 12.15
C CYS A 237 30.21 16.31 12.34
N THR A 238 30.46 15.52 13.38
CA THR A 238 31.79 14.89 13.62
C THR A 238 31.90 13.42 13.19
N ARG A 239 30.91 12.83 12.51
CA ARG A 239 30.97 11.40 12.10
C ARG A 239 30.73 11.08 10.62
N CYS A 240 30.82 12.06 9.74
CA CYS A 240 30.90 11.81 8.30
C CYS A 240 32.10 12.56 7.72
N GLY A 241 33.24 11.87 7.61
CA GLY A 241 34.41 12.35 6.90
C GLY A 241 34.11 12.48 5.41
N ALA A 242 33.60 13.63 4.99
CA ALA A 242 33.56 14.08 3.60
C ALA A 242 33.20 15.58 3.52
N CYS A 243 34.04 16.43 4.12
CA CYS A 243 34.10 17.85 3.76
C CYS A 243 35.45 18.11 3.07
N ARG A 244 35.52 17.90 1.76
CA ARG A 244 36.51 18.60 0.92
C ARG A 244 35.86 19.90 0.45
N THR A 245 36.60 20.97 0.68
CA THR A 245 36.28 22.39 0.44
C THR A 245 36.01 22.68 -1.04
N PRO A 246 35.18 23.69 -1.38
CA PRO A 246 35.24 24.31 -2.69
C PRO A 246 36.25 25.46 -2.66
N SER A 247 37.43 25.25 -3.23
CA SER A 247 38.32 26.33 -3.66
C SER A 247 38.12 26.53 -5.15
N TRP A 248 37.43 27.60 -5.56
CA TRP A 248 37.59 28.15 -6.90
C TRP A 248 37.57 29.67 -6.81
N SER A 249 38.77 30.21 -6.96
CA SER A 249 39.09 31.60 -7.28
C SER A 249 38.45 32.01 -8.61
N ARG A 250 38.00 33.28 -8.67
CA ARG A 250 37.57 34.07 -9.85
C ARG A 250 38.69 34.18 -10.92
N PRO A 251 38.57 34.89 -12.08
CA PRO A 251 37.48 35.71 -12.66
C PRO A 251 37.26 35.51 -14.20
N TRP A 252 36.44 36.40 -14.77
CA TRP A 252 35.89 36.53 -16.15
C TRP A 252 34.55 35.85 -16.39
#